data_AF-A0A1Q3CYN0-F1
#
_entry.id   AF-A0A1Q3CYN0-F1
#
_cell.length_a   1.000
_cell.length_b   1.000
_cell.length_c   1.000
_cell.angle_alpha   90.00
_cell.angle_beta   90.00
_cell.angle_gamma   90.00
#
_symmetry.space_group_name_H-M   'P 1'
#
loop_
_entity.id
_entity.type
_entity.pdbx_description
1 polymer ?
#
loop_
_entity_poly.entity_id
_entity_poly.type
_entity_poly.pdbx_seq_one_letter_code
_entity_poly.pdbx_strand_id
1 'polypeptide(L)'
;MLYKEPYVDILEACFGTSNPDKERRHGKCPLTPEEVGLMLRTLGYGNDVDIYVASGDVYGGEETLAPLRALFPNFYTKDTIASKEELEPFSSFSSRMAALDFIVCLIAQHCHVC
;
A
#
# COMPACT_ATOMS: atom_id res chain seq x y z
N MET A 1 -7.66 -13.24 9.63
CA MET A 1 -7.19 -14.02 8.46
C MET A 1 -6.87 -13.04 7.34
N LEU A 2 -5.83 -12.23 7.56
CA LEU A 2 -5.39 -11.13 6.72
C LEU A 2 -4.31 -11.64 5.75
N TYR A 3 -4.53 -11.52 4.43
CA TYR A 3 -3.51 -11.55 3.36
C TYR A 3 -2.31 -12.54 3.46
N LYS A 4 -2.45 -13.72 4.06
CA LYS A 4 -1.31 -14.51 4.57
C LYS A 4 -0.26 -15.08 3.58
N GLU A 5 -0.46 -15.11 2.27
CA GLU A 5 0.49 -15.87 1.41
C GLU A 5 1.69 -15.04 0.89
N PRO A 6 1.55 -13.83 0.30
CA PRO A 6 2.72 -13.00 -0.07
C PRO A 6 3.19 -12.03 1.03
N TYR A 7 2.46 -11.96 2.15
CA TYR A 7 2.62 -10.95 3.19
C TYR A 7 3.46 -11.43 4.38
N VAL A 8 3.51 -12.75 4.56
CA VAL A 8 4.34 -13.39 5.59
C VAL A 8 5.83 -13.17 5.26
N ASP A 9 6.21 -13.18 3.99
CA ASP A 9 7.60 -12.92 3.57
C ASP A 9 8.07 -11.48 3.89
N ILE A 10 7.22 -10.46 3.68
CA ILE A 10 7.57 -9.06 3.96
C ILE A 10 7.62 -8.79 5.47
N LEU A 11 6.64 -9.31 6.22
CA LEU A 11 6.59 -9.15 7.68
C LEU A 11 7.76 -9.87 8.36
N GLU A 12 8.10 -11.08 7.93
CA GLU A 12 9.20 -11.85 8.50
C GLU A 12 10.57 -11.25 8.12
N ALA A 13 10.74 -10.75 6.90
CA ALA A 13 11.98 -10.12 6.45
C ALA A 13 12.26 -8.75 7.11
N CYS A 14 11.22 -7.94 7.38
CA CYS A 14 11.41 -6.55 7.80
C CYS A 14 11.04 -6.27 9.25
N PHE A 15 9.97 -6.89 9.73
CA PHE A 15 9.47 -6.69 11.08
C PHE A 15 9.88 -7.84 12.02
N GLY A 16 10.45 -8.93 11.48
CA GLY A 16 11.04 -10.03 12.23
C GLY A 16 12.56 -9.92 12.46
N THR A 17 13.25 -8.95 11.84
CA THR A 17 14.71 -8.78 11.95
C THR A 17 15.08 -7.66 12.92
N SER A 18 16.24 -7.78 13.59
CA SER A 18 16.70 -6.78 14.58
C SER A 18 17.20 -5.46 13.96
N ASN A 19 17.21 -5.33 12.63
CA ASN A 19 17.64 -4.12 11.93
C ASN A 19 16.97 -3.97 10.54
N PRO A 20 15.77 -3.36 10.46
CA PRO A 20 15.06 -3.14 9.20
C PRO A 20 15.84 -2.27 8.19
N ASP A 21 16.67 -1.32 8.65
CA ASP A 21 17.51 -0.50 7.76
C ASP A 21 18.60 -1.30 7.04
N LYS A 22 19.08 -2.36 7.67
CA LYS A 22 20.02 -3.28 7.03
C LYS A 22 19.31 -4.07 5.94
N GLU A 23 18.14 -4.64 6.20
CA GLU A 23 17.43 -5.47 5.21
C GLU A 23 16.90 -4.64 4.04
N ARG A 24 16.49 -3.38 4.26
CA ARG A 24 16.13 -2.44 3.18
C ARG A 24 17.29 -2.18 2.21
N ARG A 25 18.52 -2.02 2.73
CA ARG A 25 19.72 -1.89 1.89
C ARG A 25 20.05 -3.14 1.08
N HIS A 26 19.58 -4.31 1.52
CA HIS A 26 19.71 -5.56 0.80
C HIS A 26 18.51 -5.86 -0.11
N GLY A 27 17.57 -4.90 -0.26
CA GLY A 27 16.39 -5.05 -1.11
C GLY A 27 15.33 -6.00 -0.57
N LYS A 28 15.41 -6.35 0.72
CA LYS A 28 14.47 -7.28 1.36
C LYS A 28 13.30 -6.56 2.03
N CYS A 29 13.40 -5.24 2.21
CA CYS A 29 12.32 -4.42 2.74
C CYS A 29 11.81 -3.41 1.74
N PRO A 30 10.48 -3.23 1.67
CA PRO A 30 9.90 -2.15 0.89
C PRO A 30 10.30 -0.79 1.49
N LEU A 31 10.14 0.24 0.68
CA LEU A 31 10.22 1.63 1.14
C LEU A 31 9.13 1.92 2.18
N THR A 32 9.42 2.80 3.13
CA THR A 32 8.38 3.31 4.04
C THR A 32 7.38 4.19 3.27
N PRO A 33 6.14 4.37 3.75
CA PRO A 33 5.18 5.27 3.11
C PRO A 33 5.72 6.70 2.96
N GLU A 34 6.55 7.17 3.89
CA GLU A 34 7.23 8.46 3.79
C GLU A 34 8.29 8.49 2.67
N GLU A 35 9.13 7.45 2.57
CA GLU A 35 10.12 7.32 1.50
C GLU A 35 9.45 7.27 0.11
N VAL A 36 8.35 6.53 -0.02
CA VAL A 36 7.53 6.50 -1.24
C VAL A 36 7.00 7.89 -1.56
N GLY A 37 6.44 8.57 -0.57
CA GLY A 37 5.90 9.91 -0.75
C GLY A 37 6.95 10.92 -1.23
N LEU A 38 8.14 10.91 -0.63
CA LEU A 38 9.24 11.77 -1.03
C LEU A 38 9.77 11.42 -2.44
N MET A 39 9.82 10.14 -2.79
CA MET A 39 10.18 9.68 -4.13
C MET A 39 9.20 10.21 -5.18
N LEU A 40 7.90 10.11 -4.94
CA LEU A 40 6.86 10.64 -5.84
C LEU A 40 7.00 12.16 -6.03
N ARG A 41 7.23 12.90 -4.95
CA ARG A 41 7.48 14.36 -5.05
C ARG A 41 8.73 14.67 -5.88
N THR A 42 9.78 13.87 -5.72
CA THR A 42 11.03 14.02 -6.48
C THR A 42 10.84 13.72 -7.98
N LEU A 43 9.94 12.80 -8.32
CA LEU A 43 9.55 12.51 -9.71
C LEU A 43 8.66 13.60 -10.34
N GLY A 44 8.27 14.62 -9.59
CA GLY A 44 7.49 15.75 -10.08
C GLY A 44 5.98 15.64 -9.89
N TYR A 45 5.49 14.65 -9.13
CA TYR A 45 4.07 14.55 -8.82
C TYR A 45 3.64 15.67 -7.85
N GLY A 46 2.59 16.39 -8.23
CA GLY A 46 1.93 17.40 -7.40
C GLY A 46 1.19 16.78 -6.22
N ASN A 47 0.70 17.60 -5.29
CA ASN A 47 -0.13 17.12 -4.18
C ASN A 47 -1.60 16.91 -4.59
N ASP A 48 -1.97 17.35 -5.80
CA ASP A 48 -3.28 17.20 -6.43
C ASP A 48 -3.47 15.83 -7.11
N VAL A 49 -2.44 14.98 -7.10
CA VAL A 49 -2.51 13.66 -7.74
C VAL A 49 -3.30 12.69 -6.86
N ASP A 50 -4.11 11.86 -7.51
CA ASP A 50 -4.88 10.82 -6.83
C ASP A 50 -3.97 9.60 -6.58
N ILE A 51 -3.81 9.22 -5.31
CA ILE A 51 -3.06 8.03 -4.91
C ILE A 51 -4.03 6.96 -4.46
N TYR A 52 -3.97 5.81 -5.14
CA TYR A 52 -4.61 4.59 -4.66
C TYR A 52 -3.57 3.71 -3.95
N VAL A 53 -3.89 3.26 -2.73
CA VAL A 53 -3.04 2.35 -1.97
C VAL A 53 -3.68 0.97 -1.90
N ALA A 54 -3.09 0.04 -2.67
CA ALA A 54 -3.42 -1.38 -2.71
C ALA A 54 -2.98 -2.18 -1.46
N SER A 55 -2.65 -1.48 -0.36
CA SER A 55 -2.10 -2.11 0.84
C SER A 55 -3.19 -2.59 1.79
N GLY A 56 -2.91 -3.69 2.49
CA GLY A 56 -3.59 -3.97 3.76
C GLY A 56 -2.93 -3.18 4.90
N ASP A 57 -3.02 -3.69 6.12
CA ASP A 57 -2.32 -3.12 7.30
C ASP A 57 -0.79 -3.32 7.27
N VAL A 58 -0.13 -3.44 6.09
CA VAL A 58 1.26 -3.95 5.94
C VAL A 58 2.22 -3.02 6.64
N TYR A 59 1.95 -1.73 6.47
CA TYR A 59 2.77 -0.68 7.02
C TYR A 59 2.47 -0.42 8.49
N GLY A 60 1.46 -1.06 9.08
CA GLY A 60 0.98 -0.77 10.44
C GLY A 60 -0.29 0.08 10.47
N GLY A 61 -1.03 0.12 9.35
CA GLY A 61 -2.32 0.82 9.25
C GLY A 61 -2.21 2.33 9.06
N GLU A 62 -3.29 3.05 9.37
CA GLU A 62 -3.46 4.49 9.13
C GLU A 62 -2.34 5.37 9.72
N GLU A 63 -1.82 5.05 10.91
CA GLU A 63 -0.78 5.85 11.57
C GLU A 63 0.49 5.95 10.72
N THR A 64 0.88 4.83 10.10
CA THR A 64 2.07 4.75 9.26
C THR A 64 1.90 5.34 7.87
N LEU A 65 0.65 5.47 7.42
CA LEU A 65 0.28 6.11 6.16
C LEU A 65 0.09 7.62 6.30
N ALA A 66 0.02 8.16 7.53
CA ALA A 66 -0.18 9.58 7.79
C ALA A 66 0.84 10.49 7.08
N PRO A 67 2.17 10.18 7.04
CA PRO A 67 3.13 11.00 6.30
C PRO A 67 2.84 11.04 4.79
N LEU A 68 2.46 9.90 4.20
CA LEU A 68 2.12 9.82 2.78
C LEU A 68 0.85 10.63 2.47
N ARG A 69 -0.17 10.53 3.32
CA ARG A 69 -1.42 11.30 3.20
C ARG A 69 -1.20 12.81 3.36
N ALA A 70 -0.24 13.23 4.18
CA ALA A 70 0.13 14.64 4.33
C ALA A 70 0.77 15.22 3.05
N LEU A 71 1.51 14.40 2.30
CA LEU A 71 2.11 14.79 1.01
C LEU A 71 1.08 14.77 -0.13
N PHE A 72 0.12 13.82 -0.06
CA PHE A 72 -0.89 13.57 -1.09
C PHE A 72 -2.29 13.45 -0.46
N PRO A 73 -3.03 14.56 -0.34
CA PRO A 73 -4.35 14.58 0.29
C PRO A 73 -5.42 13.74 -0.44
N ASN A 74 -5.31 13.60 -1.76
CA ASN A 74 -6.22 12.75 -2.56
C ASN A 74 -5.81 11.28 -2.43
N PHE A 75 -6.14 10.71 -1.27
CA PHE A 75 -5.71 9.38 -0.86
C PHE A 75 -6.88 8.41 -0.80
N TYR A 76 -6.78 7.31 -1.55
CA TYR A 76 -7.84 6.32 -1.72
C TYR A 76 -7.34 4.91 -1.40
N THR A 77 -8.22 4.13 -0.81
CA THR A 77 -8.09 2.67 -0.62
C THR A 77 -9.38 1.99 -1.08
N LYS A 78 -9.36 0.66 -1.23
CA LYS A 78 -10.58 -0.12 -1.50
C LYS A 78 -11.75 0.23 -0.58
N ASP A 79 -11.49 0.46 0.70
CA ASP A 79 -12.51 0.78 1.71
C ASP A 79 -13.09 2.20 1.56
N THR A 80 -12.38 3.10 0.86
CA THR A 80 -12.87 4.45 0.56
C THR A 80 -13.65 4.53 -0.76
N ILE A 81 -13.40 3.61 -1.70
CA ILE A 81 -14.00 3.62 -3.04
C ILE A 81 -15.16 2.64 -3.19
N ALA A 82 -15.28 1.66 -2.29
CA ALA A 82 -16.36 0.67 -2.28
C ALA A 82 -17.01 0.59 -0.91
N SER A 83 -18.30 0.31 -0.89
CA SER A 83 -19.06 0.10 0.35
C SER A 83 -18.68 -1.23 1.00
N LYS A 84 -18.96 -1.37 2.30
CA LYS A 84 -18.71 -2.63 3.02
C LYS A 84 -19.53 -3.77 2.43
N GLU A 85 -20.74 -3.48 1.98
CA GLU A 85 -21.66 -4.42 1.35
C GLU A 85 -21.12 -4.93 0.00
N GLU A 86 -20.44 -4.07 -0.77
CA GLU A 86 -19.79 -4.46 -2.03
C GLU A 86 -18.51 -5.28 -1.79
N LEU A 87 -17.80 -5.03 -0.69
CA LEU A 87 -16.56 -5.74 -0.34
C LEU A 87 -16.80 -7.07 0.40
N GLU A 88 -17.94 -7.22 1.08
CA GLU A 88 -18.29 -8.40 1.88
C GLU A 88 -18.10 -9.73 1.12
N PRO A 89 -18.55 -9.88 -0.14
CA PRO A 89 -18.42 -11.13 -0.90
C PRO A 89 -16.97 -11.56 -1.18
N PHE A 90 -16.02 -10.62 -1.09
CA PHE A 90 -14.61 -10.84 -1.37
C PHE A 90 -13.78 -10.98 -0.08
N SER A 91 -14.28 -10.42 1.03
CA SER A 91 -13.54 -10.29 2.30
C SER A 91 -13.06 -11.62 2.90
N SER A 92 -13.75 -12.73 2.59
CA SER A 92 -13.37 -14.08 3.05
C SER A 92 -12.16 -14.67 2.31
N PHE A 93 -11.75 -14.08 1.18
CA PHE A 93 -10.68 -14.59 0.34
C PHE A 93 -9.66 -13.50 0.02
N SER A 94 -8.48 -13.58 0.61
CA SER A 94 -7.39 -12.62 0.38
C SER A 94 -7.01 -12.47 -1.10
N SER A 95 -7.02 -13.56 -1.86
CA SER A 95 -6.75 -13.54 -3.31
C SER A 95 -7.79 -12.73 -4.09
N ARG A 96 -9.05 -12.73 -3.66
CA ARG A 96 -10.10 -11.93 -4.29
C ARG A 96 -9.98 -10.46 -3.92
N MET A 97 -9.65 -10.17 -2.67
CA MET A 97 -9.36 -8.80 -2.23
C MET A 97 -8.15 -8.22 -2.98
N ALA A 98 -7.08 -9.00 -3.15
CA ALA A 98 -5.92 -8.62 -3.95
C ALA A 98 -6.28 -8.43 -5.44
N ALA A 99 -7.20 -9.22 -5.98
CA ALA A 99 -7.68 -9.04 -7.36
C ALA A 99 -8.42 -7.71 -7.53
N LEU A 100 -9.18 -7.25 -6.53
CA LEU A 100 -9.79 -5.92 -6.56
C LEU A 100 -8.72 -4.83 -6.59
N ASP A 101 -7.74 -4.92 -5.69
CA ASP A 101 -6.61 -3.98 -5.65
C ASP A 101 -5.88 -3.94 -7.01
N PHE A 102 -5.66 -5.10 -7.64
CA PHE A 102 -5.05 -5.22 -8.97
C PHE A 102 -5.91 -4.56 -10.08
N ILE A 103 -7.22 -4.80 -10.07
CA ILE A 103 -8.14 -4.20 -11.06
C ILE A 103 -8.14 -2.68 -10.94
N VAL A 104 -8.20 -2.15 -9.71
CA VAL A 104 -8.18 -0.69 -9.47
C VAL A 104 -6.88 -0.07 -9.98
N CYS A 105 -5.73 -0.69 -9.69
CA CYS A 105 -4.45 -0.23 -10.22
C CYS A 105 -4.40 -0.26 -11.76
N LEU A 106 -4.98 -1.28 -12.41
CA LEU A 106 -5.02 -1.36 -13.86
C LEU A 106 -5.85 -0.26 -14.52
N ILE A 107 -6.97 0.14 -13.90
CA ILE A 107 -7.87 1.16 -14.45
C ILE A 107 -7.45 2.59 -14.08
N ALA A 108 -6.56 2.77 -13.11
CA ALA A 108 -6.04 4.07 -12.73
C ALA A 108 -5.34 4.72 -13.94
N GLN A 109 -5.89 5.83 -14.40
CA GLN A 109 -5.56 6.47 -15.69
C GLN A 109 -4.12 6.99 -15.76
N HIS A 110 -3.39 6.97 -14.64
CA HIS A 110 -1.95 7.22 -14.53
C HIS A 110 -1.28 6.24 -13.55
N CYS A 111 -1.43 4.93 -13.78
CA CYS A 111 -0.68 3.93 -13.02
C CYS A 111 0.79 3.88 -13.50
N HIS A 112 1.59 4.86 -13.10
CA HIS A 112 3.05 4.81 -13.27
C HIS A 112 3.77 4.33 -12.00
N VAL A 113 3.06 4.15 -10.89
CA VAL A 113 3.62 3.63 -9.64
C VAL A 113 2.62 2.67 -8.99
N CYS A 114 2.87 1.38 -9.17
CA CYS A 114 2.44 0.30 -8.27
C CYS A 114 3.64 -0.09 -7.40
#